data_AF-A0A3D0NIX0-F1
#
_entry.id   AF-A0A3D0NIX0-F1
#
_cell.length_a   1.000
_cell.length_b   1.000
_cell.length_c   1.000
_cell.angle_alpha   90.00
_cell.angle_beta   90.00
_cell.angle_gamma   90.00
#
_symmetry.space_group_name_H-M   'P 1'
#
loop_
_entity.id
_entity.type
_entity.pdbx_description
1 polymer ?
#
loop_
_entity_poly.entity_id
_entity_poly.type
_entity_poly.pdbx_seq_one_letter_code
_entity_poly.pdbx_strand_id
1 'polypeptide(L)'
;MGQPFASHPRLDLFVGSLSPHKVSDFACTICHEGQGSATEFKWASHMPDSELDRKRWMEEHGWFDNHHWIYPQLPNRFIESTCLKCHHDVNDLEPSQRFEQPPAPKVVKGYNTIRKFGCYGCHNVNGYAGADKRVGPDLRLEPNYFAAALQLQNSPGFGELSNSVQKLAGQVAAHPEDSVSRHELIDALKADGASDEPNIDKAESVRLVGVLADIEAPGSLRKAGPSLRHIAKKNSDSFLYDWIANPQNFRPSSRMPKFFNLHAHFGSNPSDEAAVEFEKVEIVGMIEYLKAYSQGFEYLTPTSGVEGDVARGKIAFQERGCLACHSHNDSDLAEIEKFRDPEDFVQGPDLSDLGGKFAGFADKEKWLYSWIKEPTKYHARTVMPELYIDVEVLKDADGNETVVDPVLDIVTYLLSEGSDWEFDDSVLTVESLKQDEGLLESLEDLLMVNLTDSFYEAVAKKYAVEGIPEGATGVKVNEEELRRDTSTPLDIDTKLVYIGRKALGKYGCYGCHDIPGFEDAKPIGAALTDWGRKDPSKLAFEHVLEYVDGQHGGGHAVAQ
;
A
#
# COMPACT_ATOMS: atom_id res chain seq x y z
N MET A 1 40.86 -3.05 25.37
CA MET A 1 41.83 -3.92 24.68
C MET A 1 41.69 -3.68 23.19
N GLY A 2 42.79 -3.53 22.46
CA GLY A 2 42.74 -3.45 20.99
C GLY A 2 42.48 -4.83 20.37
N GLN A 3 41.97 -4.85 19.15
CA GLN A 3 41.95 -6.07 18.33
C GLN A 3 43.39 -6.62 18.23
N PRO A 4 43.62 -7.94 18.36
CA PRO A 4 42.63 -9.03 18.34
C PRO A 4 42.18 -9.53 19.73
N PHE A 5 42.52 -8.84 20.82
CA PHE A 5 42.22 -9.29 22.19
C PHE A 5 40.84 -8.84 22.71
N ALA A 6 40.04 -8.20 21.87
CA ALA A 6 38.69 -7.81 22.23
C ALA A 6 37.73 -9.01 22.09
N SER A 7 36.91 -9.25 23.11
CA SER A 7 35.81 -10.21 23.03
C SER A 7 34.71 -9.71 22.09
N HIS A 8 33.96 -10.64 21.50
CA HIS A 8 32.77 -10.30 20.71
C HIS A 8 31.75 -9.53 21.56
N PRO A 9 31.07 -8.49 21.02
CA PRO A 9 30.16 -7.63 21.79
C PRO A 9 28.94 -8.33 22.43
N ARG A 10 28.54 -9.50 21.91
CA ARG A 10 27.36 -10.28 22.36
C ARG A 10 27.69 -11.77 22.37
N LEU A 11 28.37 -12.25 23.41
CA LEU A 11 28.79 -13.66 23.54
C LEU A 11 27.63 -14.65 23.71
N ASP A 12 26.49 -14.15 24.19
CA ASP A 12 25.22 -14.87 24.26
C ASP A 12 24.66 -15.19 22.87
N LEU A 13 24.91 -14.30 21.90
CA LEU A 13 24.38 -14.41 20.54
C LEU A 13 25.40 -14.96 19.55
N PHE A 14 26.69 -14.67 19.74
CA PHE A 14 27.77 -15.02 18.83
C PHE A 14 28.94 -15.67 19.56
N VAL A 15 29.59 -16.63 18.90
CA VAL A 15 30.90 -17.21 19.22
C VAL A 15 31.06 -17.89 20.59
N GLY A 16 30.16 -17.65 21.55
CA GLY A 16 30.14 -18.32 22.85
C GLY A 16 29.77 -19.80 22.75
N SER A 17 30.15 -20.60 23.74
CA SER A 17 29.83 -22.04 23.77
C SER A 17 28.32 -22.33 23.91
N LEU A 18 27.57 -21.38 24.47
CA LEU A 18 26.11 -21.44 24.63
C LEU A 18 25.35 -20.60 23.58
N SER A 19 26.09 -19.96 22.67
CA SER A 19 25.50 -19.14 21.61
C SER A 19 24.81 -20.01 20.55
N PRO A 20 23.73 -19.52 19.91
CA PRO A 20 23.18 -20.15 18.72
C PRO A 20 24.17 -20.13 17.53
N HIS A 21 25.15 -19.22 17.51
CA HIS A 21 26.18 -19.07 16.49
C HIS A 21 27.59 -19.39 17.03
N LYS A 22 27.85 -20.65 17.39
CA LYS A 22 29.17 -21.07 17.91
C LYS A 22 30.27 -20.90 16.86
N VAL A 23 31.48 -20.53 17.28
CA VAL A 23 32.63 -20.38 16.35
C VAL A 23 32.90 -21.66 15.57
N SER A 24 32.77 -22.81 16.23
CA SER A 24 33.02 -24.13 15.63
C SER A 24 32.11 -24.43 14.44
N ASP A 25 30.94 -23.80 14.39
CA ASP A 25 29.88 -24.13 13.45
C ASP A 25 29.79 -23.07 12.34
N PHE A 26 30.03 -21.80 12.68
CA PHE A 26 29.78 -20.65 11.79
C PHE A 26 31.04 -19.92 11.30
N ALA A 27 32.16 -19.99 12.02
CA ALA A 27 33.35 -19.17 11.75
C ALA A 27 33.04 -17.66 11.62
N CYS A 28 33.96 -16.86 11.07
CA CYS A 28 33.84 -15.39 11.05
C CYS A 28 33.20 -14.84 9.76
N THR A 29 33.51 -15.41 8.60
CA THR A 29 33.14 -14.85 7.29
C THR A 29 31.66 -15.01 6.96
N ILE A 30 30.95 -15.93 7.62
CA ILE A 30 29.50 -16.08 7.38
C ILE A 30 28.74 -14.80 7.75
N CYS A 31 29.14 -14.15 8.85
CA CYS A 31 28.58 -12.89 9.34
C CYS A 31 29.30 -11.68 8.77
N HIS A 32 30.63 -11.73 8.66
CA HIS A 32 31.42 -10.54 8.30
C HIS A 32 31.67 -10.38 6.80
N GLU A 33 31.47 -11.42 5.97
CA GLU A 33 32.02 -11.50 4.61
C GLU A 33 33.56 -11.39 4.60
N GLY A 34 34.15 -11.10 3.43
CA GLY A 34 35.59 -10.95 3.25
C GLY A 34 36.34 -12.24 2.95
N GLN A 35 37.66 -12.11 2.85
CA GLN A 35 38.54 -13.22 2.51
C GLN A 35 39.07 -13.89 3.79
N GLY A 36 38.37 -14.95 4.24
CA GLY A 36 38.66 -15.60 5.53
C GLY A 36 40.03 -16.26 5.65
N SER A 37 40.70 -16.57 4.55
CA SER A 37 42.06 -17.13 4.55
C SER A 37 43.16 -16.05 4.60
N ALA A 38 42.80 -14.77 4.50
CA ALA A 38 43.76 -13.69 4.47
C ALA A 38 44.35 -13.44 5.86
N THR A 39 45.68 -13.26 5.91
CA THR A 39 46.42 -13.00 7.15
C THR A 39 46.87 -11.54 7.27
N GLU A 40 46.58 -10.71 6.26
CA GLU A 40 46.94 -9.28 6.22
C GLU A 40 45.72 -8.42 5.91
N PHE A 41 45.70 -7.21 6.49
CA PHE A 41 44.60 -6.25 6.38
C PHE A 41 44.16 -5.98 4.93
N LYS A 42 45.12 -5.70 4.03
CA LYS A 42 44.86 -5.38 2.61
C LYS A 42 44.30 -6.56 1.79
N TRP A 43 44.49 -7.80 2.25
CA TRP A 43 44.03 -9.00 1.54
C TRP A 43 42.70 -9.54 2.09
N ALA A 44 42.33 -9.19 3.32
CA ALA A 44 41.05 -9.60 3.91
C ALA A 44 39.82 -8.97 3.23
N SER A 45 40.03 -8.06 2.27
CA SER A 45 38.99 -7.37 1.52
C SER A 45 38.07 -6.56 2.44
N HIS A 46 38.63 -5.89 3.44
CA HIS A 46 37.90 -4.97 4.30
C HIS A 46 37.25 -3.86 3.47
N MET A 47 35.97 -3.59 3.69
CA MET A 47 35.33 -2.42 3.11
C MET A 47 35.44 -1.22 4.05
N PRO A 48 35.93 -0.05 3.57
CA PRO A 48 35.96 1.15 4.38
C PRO A 48 34.54 1.68 4.65
N ASP A 49 34.34 2.27 5.83
CA ASP A 49 33.07 2.91 6.20
C ASP A 49 32.82 4.19 5.37
N SER A 50 33.88 4.93 5.04
CA SER A 50 33.79 6.21 4.32
C SER A 50 34.91 6.38 3.28
N GLU A 51 34.76 7.38 2.42
CA GLU A 51 35.82 7.77 1.48
C GLU A 51 37.09 8.24 2.20
N LEU A 52 36.94 8.90 3.35
CA LEU A 52 38.06 9.31 4.19
C LEU A 52 38.79 8.11 4.77
N ASP A 53 38.05 7.08 5.22
CA ASP A 53 38.64 5.81 5.66
C ASP A 53 39.36 5.12 4.52
N ARG A 54 38.76 5.08 3.33
CA ARG A 54 39.38 4.52 2.13
C ARG A 54 40.74 5.15 1.88
N LYS A 55 40.79 6.49 1.80
CA LYS A 55 42.03 7.22 1.55
C LYS A 55 43.07 6.97 2.64
N ARG A 56 42.68 7.08 3.91
CA ARG A 56 43.56 6.81 5.06
C ARG A 56 44.11 5.39 5.01
N TRP A 57 43.28 4.39 4.74
CA TRP A 57 43.69 2.98 4.70
C TRP A 57 44.59 2.67 3.51
N MET A 58 44.42 3.35 2.37
CA MET A 58 45.35 3.27 1.24
C MET A 58 46.75 3.75 1.65
N GLU A 59 46.83 4.87 2.37
CA GLU A 59 48.08 5.49 2.80
C GLU A 59 48.76 4.71 3.94
N GLU A 60 48.00 4.34 4.99
CA GLU A 60 48.53 3.77 6.23
C GLU A 60 48.61 2.23 6.23
N HIS A 61 47.75 1.56 5.46
CA HIS A 61 47.60 0.11 5.51
C HIS A 61 47.75 -0.58 4.14
N GLY A 62 48.06 0.18 3.09
CA GLY A 62 48.19 -0.33 1.72
C GLY A 62 46.90 -0.97 1.23
N TRP A 63 45.75 -0.49 1.68
CA TRP A 63 44.44 -0.95 1.24
C TRP A 63 44.27 -0.74 -0.27
N PHE A 64 43.60 -1.68 -0.92
CA PHE A 64 43.18 -1.56 -2.30
C PHE A 64 41.87 -2.33 -2.50
N ASP A 65 41.10 -1.96 -3.51
CA ASP A 65 39.90 -2.70 -3.90
C ASP A 65 40.28 -3.99 -4.63
N ASN A 66 40.00 -5.14 -4.01
CA ASN A 66 40.29 -6.44 -4.59
C ASN A 66 39.17 -6.84 -5.57
N HIS A 67 39.34 -6.46 -6.84
CA HIS A 67 38.38 -6.72 -7.91
C HIS A 67 38.12 -8.23 -8.18
N HIS A 68 38.95 -9.13 -7.64
CA HIS A 68 38.76 -10.58 -7.75
C HIS A 68 37.90 -11.16 -6.61
N TRP A 69 37.56 -10.37 -5.59
CA TRP A 69 36.78 -10.82 -4.44
C TRP A 69 35.46 -10.03 -4.34
N ILE A 70 34.39 -10.62 -4.85
CA ILE A 70 33.09 -9.94 -5.00
C ILE A 70 32.27 -9.83 -3.70
N TYR A 71 32.78 -10.33 -2.57
CA TYR A 71 32.14 -10.28 -1.26
C TYR A 71 33.10 -9.67 -0.22
N PRO A 72 33.35 -8.34 -0.26
CA PRO A 72 34.21 -7.69 0.69
C PRO A 72 33.64 -7.77 2.12
N GLN A 73 34.51 -7.74 3.12
CA GLN A 73 34.09 -7.74 4.52
C GLN A 73 33.31 -6.45 4.82
N LEU A 74 32.09 -6.61 5.29
CA LEU A 74 31.15 -5.51 5.49
C LEU A 74 31.63 -4.58 6.61
N PRO A 75 31.45 -3.26 6.46
CA PRO A 75 31.63 -2.32 7.55
C PRO A 75 30.64 -2.62 8.69
N ASN A 76 31.01 -2.26 9.93
CA ASN A 76 30.24 -2.61 11.13
C ASN A 76 28.78 -2.14 11.03
N ARG A 77 28.51 -1.00 10.39
CA ARG A 77 27.15 -0.48 10.24
C ARG A 77 26.22 -1.36 9.42
N PHE A 78 26.76 -2.22 8.53
CA PHE A 78 26.01 -3.12 7.65
C PHE A 78 26.02 -4.58 8.11
N ILE A 79 26.67 -4.90 9.24
CA ILE A 79 26.87 -6.29 9.63
C ILE A 79 25.57 -7.09 9.76
N GLU A 80 24.51 -6.44 10.25
CA GLU A 80 23.20 -7.08 10.45
C GLU A 80 22.54 -7.49 9.12
N SER A 81 22.91 -6.91 7.97
CA SER A 81 22.33 -7.31 6.68
C SER A 81 22.59 -8.79 6.36
N THR A 82 23.64 -9.38 6.94
CA THR A 82 23.99 -10.79 6.79
C THR A 82 23.12 -11.73 7.61
N CYS A 83 22.38 -11.25 8.62
CA CYS A 83 21.44 -12.07 9.39
C CYS A 83 20.38 -12.69 8.46
N LEU A 84 19.97 -11.96 7.42
CA LEU A 84 19.03 -12.42 6.39
C LEU A 84 19.61 -13.49 5.46
N LYS A 85 20.84 -13.97 5.66
CA LYS A 85 21.32 -15.19 4.99
C LYS A 85 20.60 -16.43 5.51
N CYS A 86 20.21 -16.43 6.79
CA CYS A 86 19.57 -17.56 7.47
C CYS A 86 18.18 -17.19 8.04
N HIS A 87 18.03 -15.97 8.55
CA HIS A 87 16.82 -15.49 9.21
C HIS A 87 15.88 -14.80 8.21
N HIS A 88 15.32 -15.56 7.26
CA HIS A 88 14.51 -15.00 6.18
C HIS A 88 13.18 -14.43 6.65
N ASP A 89 12.58 -14.99 7.70
CA ASP A 89 11.26 -14.57 8.17
C ASP A 89 11.33 -13.40 9.18
N VAL A 90 12.53 -13.04 9.64
CA VAL A 90 12.85 -11.92 10.56
C VAL A 90 12.20 -11.98 11.95
N ASN A 91 11.10 -12.71 12.13
CA ASN A 91 10.36 -12.82 13.39
C ASN A 91 11.21 -13.32 14.56
N ASP A 92 12.21 -14.17 14.29
CA ASP A 92 13.12 -14.68 15.31
C ASP A 92 14.26 -13.72 15.67
N LEU A 93 14.32 -12.56 15.01
CA LEU A 93 15.21 -11.44 15.33
C LEU A 93 14.50 -10.36 16.17
N GLU A 94 13.19 -10.48 16.42
CA GLU A 94 12.44 -9.60 17.31
C GLU A 94 12.78 -9.83 18.80
N PRO A 95 12.44 -8.88 19.69
CA PRO A 95 12.59 -9.08 21.13
C PRO A 95 11.85 -10.34 21.61
N SER A 96 12.48 -11.12 22.48
CA SER A 96 11.92 -12.37 23.01
C SER A 96 12.30 -12.57 24.47
N GLN A 97 11.66 -13.52 25.15
CA GLN A 97 12.05 -13.90 26.52
C GLN A 97 13.51 -14.37 26.62
N ARG A 98 14.07 -14.94 25.55
CA ARG A 98 15.47 -15.35 25.49
C ARG A 98 16.40 -14.17 25.25
N PHE A 99 15.95 -13.20 24.46
CA PHE A 99 16.72 -12.03 24.05
C PHE A 99 15.86 -10.78 24.20
N GLU A 100 15.89 -10.17 25.38
CA GLU A 100 15.15 -8.92 25.66
C GLU A 100 15.57 -7.81 24.68
N GLN A 101 16.87 -7.74 24.37
CA GLN A 101 17.38 -6.93 23.26
C GLN A 101 17.34 -7.75 21.97
N PRO A 102 16.72 -7.23 20.90
CA PRO A 102 16.61 -7.95 19.63
C PRO A 102 18.01 -8.32 19.11
N PRO A 103 18.19 -9.54 18.56
CA PRO A 103 19.45 -9.96 17.96
C PRO A 103 19.97 -9.05 16.84
N ALA A 104 19.08 -8.46 16.04
CA ALA A 104 19.42 -7.60 14.90
C ALA A 104 18.44 -6.41 14.79
N PRO A 105 18.55 -5.39 15.67
CA PRO A 105 17.60 -4.29 15.75
C PRO A 105 17.44 -3.50 14.44
N LYS A 106 18.50 -3.30 13.67
CA LYS A 106 18.43 -2.55 12.40
C LYS A 106 17.69 -3.33 11.33
N VAL A 107 17.88 -4.65 11.27
CA VAL A 107 17.15 -5.52 10.33
C VAL A 107 15.66 -5.51 10.66
N VAL A 108 15.31 -5.71 11.94
CA VAL A 108 13.92 -5.65 12.40
C VAL A 108 13.30 -4.30 12.07
N LYS A 109 14.00 -3.20 12.37
CA LYS A 109 13.53 -1.85 12.03
C LYS A 109 13.33 -1.66 10.52
N GLY A 110 14.28 -2.11 9.69
CA GLY A 110 14.18 -2.03 8.23
C GLY A 110 13.00 -2.84 7.69
N TYR A 111 12.85 -4.09 8.16
CA TYR A 111 11.74 -4.97 7.82
C TYR A 111 10.38 -4.35 8.18
N ASN A 112 10.25 -3.82 9.41
CA ASN A 112 9.03 -3.17 9.85
C ASN A 112 8.77 -1.85 9.11
N THR A 113 9.81 -1.10 8.73
CA THR A 113 9.66 0.11 7.90
C THR A 113 9.06 -0.19 6.53
N ILE A 114 9.59 -1.20 5.83
CA ILE A 114 9.05 -1.62 4.52
C ILE A 114 7.59 -2.04 4.65
N ARG A 115 7.26 -2.79 5.70
CA ARG A 115 5.88 -3.25 5.97
C ARG A 115 4.95 -2.10 6.32
N LYS A 116 5.42 -1.17 7.16
CA LYS A 116 4.66 -0.02 7.68
C LYS A 116 4.24 0.93 6.56
N PHE A 117 5.14 1.24 5.64
CA PHE A 117 4.87 2.17 4.52
C PHE A 117 4.42 1.46 3.24
N GLY A 118 4.30 0.13 3.25
CA GLY A 118 3.79 -0.61 2.10
C GLY A 118 4.70 -0.56 0.88
N CYS A 119 6.02 -0.37 1.04
CA CYS A 119 6.95 -0.18 -0.08
C CYS A 119 6.89 -1.34 -1.09
N TYR A 120 6.54 -2.54 -0.61
CA TYR A 120 6.35 -3.75 -1.41
C TYR A 120 5.22 -3.66 -2.44
N GLY A 121 4.27 -2.73 -2.27
CA GLY A 121 3.21 -2.50 -3.25
C GLY A 121 3.74 -1.91 -4.55
N CYS A 122 4.73 -1.01 -4.45
CA CYS A 122 5.40 -0.41 -5.61
C CYS A 122 6.67 -1.15 -6.00
N HIS A 123 7.44 -1.67 -5.04
CA HIS A 123 8.73 -2.31 -5.27
C HIS A 123 8.67 -3.82 -5.08
N ASN A 124 9.12 -4.56 -6.09
CA ASN A 124 9.25 -6.02 -5.95
C ASN A 124 10.47 -6.39 -5.07
N VAL A 125 10.21 -7.04 -3.93
CA VAL A 125 11.22 -7.55 -3.01
C VAL A 125 11.06 -9.08 -2.92
N ASN A 126 11.70 -9.77 -3.86
CA ASN A 126 11.68 -11.22 -3.90
C ASN A 126 12.67 -11.80 -2.88
N GLY A 127 12.21 -12.74 -2.07
CA GLY A 127 13.05 -13.47 -1.11
C GLY A 127 13.81 -14.64 -1.73
N TYR A 128 13.67 -14.91 -3.03
CA TYR A 128 14.15 -16.12 -3.70
C TYR A 128 15.17 -15.86 -4.83
N ALA A 129 16.15 -16.76 -4.96
CA ALA A 129 17.08 -16.84 -6.09
C ALA A 129 17.04 -18.25 -6.72
N GLY A 130 15.83 -18.70 -7.05
CA GLY A 130 15.50 -20.05 -7.52
C GLY A 130 14.35 -20.66 -6.69
N ALA A 131 13.76 -21.75 -7.17
CA ALA A 131 12.62 -22.40 -6.51
C ALA A 131 12.92 -22.92 -5.10
N ASP A 132 14.19 -23.24 -4.82
CA ASP A 132 14.65 -23.85 -3.57
C ASP A 132 15.66 -22.98 -2.79
N LYS A 133 15.99 -21.79 -3.31
CA LYS A 133 17.05 -20.94 -2.75
C LYS A 133 16.49 -19.61 -2.28
N ARG A 134 16.66 -19.34 -0.98
CA ARG A 134 16.29 -18.06 -0.37
C ARG A 134 17.48 -17.10 -0.29
N VAL A 135 17.21 -15.83 -0.55
CA VAL A 135 18.16 -14.71 -0.51
C VAL A 135 17.69 -13.55 0.38
N GLY A 136 16.52 -13.66 0.99
CA GLY A 136 16.05 -12.67 1.95
C GLY A 136 14.59 -12.92 2.34
N PRO A 137 13.98 -11.99 3.07
CA PRO A 137 12.55 -12.01 3.30
C PRO A 137 11.82 -11.88 1.97
N ASP A 138 10.77 -12.69 1.80
CA ASP A 138 9.82 -12.46 0.73
C ASP A 138 8.79 -11.45 1.20
N LEU A 139 8.84 -10.25 0.62
CA LEU A 139 7.91 -9.17 0.94
C LEU A 139 6.97 -8.90 -0.23
N ARG A 140 6.75 -9.86 -1.14
CA ARG A 140 5.87 -9.65 -2.28
C ARG A 140 4.39 -9.63 -1.88
N LEU A 141 3.61 -8.92 -2.69
CA LEU A 141 2.16 -8.96 -2.60
C LEU A 141 1.63 -10.39 -2.87
N GLU A 142 0.55 -10.73 -2.18
CA GLU A 142 -0.25 -11.89 -2.48
C GLU A 142 -0.99 -11.75 -3.82
N PRO A 143 -1.36 -12.86 -4.48
CA PRO A 143 -2.13 -12.81 -5.70
C PRO A 143 -3.51 -12.16 -5.48
N ASN A 144 -3.95 -11.35 -6.43
CA ASN A 144 -5.20 -10.58 -6.32
C ASN A 144 -6.44 -11.39 -6.74
N TYR A 145 -6.55 -12.65 -6.28
CA TYR A 145 -7.61 -13.58 -6.68
C TYR A 145 -9.00 -13.10 -6.25
N PHE A 146 -9.12 -12.60 -5.02
CA PHE A 146 -10.39 -12.09 -4.50
C PHE A 146 -10.91 -10.93 -5.37
N ALA A 147 -10.01 -10.03 -5.75
CA ALA A 147 -10.30 -8.85 -6.54
C ALA A 147 -10.71 -9.19 -7.98
N ALA A 148 -10.05 -10.18 -8.60
CA ALA A 148 -10.44 -10.69 -9.90
C ALA A 148 -11.85 -11.33 -9.88
N ALA A 149 -12.17 -12.05 -8.81
CA ALA A 149 -13.51 -12.62 -8.62
C ALA A 149 -14.59 -11.53 -8.41
N LEU A 150 -14.30 -10.48 -7.63
CA LEU A 150 -15.19 -9.33 -7.49
C LEU A 150 -15.34 -8.54 -8.79
N GLN A 151 -14.27 -8.41 -9.57
CA GLN A 151 -14.32 -7.81 -10.89
C GLN A 151 -15.24 -8.60 -11.83
N LEU A 152 -15.11 -9.93 -11.85
CA LEU A 152 -16.00 -10.81 -12.62
C LEU A 152 -17.47 -10.64 -12.23
N GLN A 153 -17.78 -10.56 -10.94
CA GLN A 153 -19.16 -10.37 -10.46
C GLN A 153 -19.79 -9.06 -10.94
N ASN A 154 -18.96 -8.05 -11.25
CA ASN A 154 -19.39 -6.75 -11.76
C ASN A 154 -19.26 -6.63 -13.29
N SER A 155 -18.77 -7.67 -13.97
CA SER A 155 -18.67 -7.67 -15.43
C SER A 155 -20.07 -7.74 -16.07
N PRO A 156 -20.33 -6.98 -17.15
CA PRO A 156 -21.53 -7.16 -17.97
C PRO A 156 -21.67 -8.63 -18.42
N GLY A 157 -22.89 -9.17 -18.35
CA GLY A 157 -23.19 -10.56 -18.70
C GLY A 157 -22.92 -11.60 -17.61
N PHE A 158 -22.36 -11.22 -16.44
CA PHE A 158 -22.15 -12.14 -15.32
C PHE A 158 -23.44 -12.84 -14.86
N GLY A 159 -24.57 -12.12 -14.84
CA GLY A 159 -25.87 -12.67 -14.46
C GLY A 159 -26.41 -13.77 -15.40
N GLU A 160 -25.90 -13.83 -16.64
CA GLU A 160 -26.27 -14.84 -17.65
C GLU A 160 -25.43 -16.12 -17.52
N LEU A 161 -24.33 -16.08 -16.76
CA LEU A 161 -23.55 -17.27 -16.44
C LEU A 161 -24.35 -18.22 -15.53
N SER A 162 -24.04 -19.52 -15.59
CA SER A 162 -24.73 -20.49 -14.75
C SER A 162 -24.60 -20.20 -13.25
N ASN A 163 -25.61 -20.55 -12.46
CA ASN A 163 -25.60 -20.42 -10.99
C ASN A 163 -24.36 -21.05 -10.33
N SER A 164 -23.81 -22.11 -10.94
CA SER A 164 -22.59 -22.75 -10.44
C SER A 164 -21.37 -21.82 -10.56
N VAL A 165 -21.22 -21.13 -11.69
CA VAL A 165 -20.13 -20.17 -11.95
C VAL A 165 -20.29 -18.94 -11.07
N GLN A 166 -21.51 -18.43 -10.92
CA GLN A 166 -21.77 -17.30 -10.01
C GLN A 166 -21.39 -17.64 -8.57
N LYS A 167 -21.71 -18.86 -8.11
CA LYS A 167 -21.33 -19.35 -6.78
C LYS A 167 -19.81 -19.50 -6.64
N LEU A 168 -19.13 -20.04 -7.66
CA LEU A 168 -17.66 -20.15 -7.66
C LEU A 168 -16.99 -18.78 -7.54
N ALA A 169 -17.47 -17.78 -8.28
CA ALA A 169 -16.98 -16.41 -8.16
C ALA A 169 -17.18 -15.85 -6.73
N GLY A 170 -18.34 -16.09 -6.12
CA GLY A 170 -18.58 -15.75 -4.71
C GLY A 170 -17.62 -16.44 -3.74
N GLN A 171 -17.38 -17.74 -3.95
CA GLN A 171 -16.47 -18.53 -3.14
C GLN A 171 -15.02 -18.03 -3.24
N VAL A 172 -14.52 -17.74 -4.44
CA VAL A 172 -13.16 -17.22 -4.65
C VAL A 172 -13.00 -15.80 -4.08
N ALA A 173 -14.04 -14.97 -4.13
CA ALA A 173 -14.03 -13.64 -3.53
C ALA A 173 -13.93 -13.70 -2.00
N ALA A 174 -14.64 -14.63 -1.35
CA ALA A 174 -14.63 -14.81 0.11
C ALA A 174 -13.42 -15.61 0.61
N HIS A 175 -12.99 -16.62 -0.16
CA HIS A 175 -11.95 -17.59 0.16
C HIS A 175 -10.92 -17.67 -0.98
N PRO A 176 -10.09 -16.64 -1.19
CA PRO A 176 -9.11 -16.61 -2.27
C PRO A 176 -8.04 -17.71 -2.17
N GLU A 177 -7.88 -18.34 -1.00
CA GLU A 177 -7.04 -19.51 -0.78
C GLU A 177 -7.62 -20.83 -1.35
N ASP A 178 -8.91 -20.87 -1.69
CA ASP A 178 -9.58 -22.04 -2.26
C ASP A 178 -9.17 -22.23 -3.73
N SER A 179 -8.06 -22.94 -3.92
CA SER A 179 -7.54 -23.26 -5.25
C SER A 179 -8.52 -24.05 -6.11
N VAL A 180 -9.29 -24.98 -5.53
CA VAL A 180 -10.20 -25.86 -6.31
C VAL A 180 -11.29 -25.01 -6.95
N SER A 181 -11.99 -24.20 -6.16
CA SER A 181 -13.02 -23.30 -6.68
C SER A 181 -12.47 -22.31 -7.71
N ARG A 182 -11.24 -21.84 -7.51
CA ARG A 182 -10.55 -20.95 -8.46
C ARG A 182 -10.23 -21.63 -9.79
N HIS A 183 -9.73 -22.86 -9.79
CA HIS A 183 -9.44 -23.60 -11.02
C HIS A 183 -10.73 -23.93 -11.79
N GLU A 184 -11.80 -24.33 -11.10
CA GLU A 184 -13.11 -24.55 -11.72
C GLU A 184 -13.67 -23.25 -12.34
N LEU A 185 -13.49 -22.11 -11.67
CA LEU A 185 -13.88 -20.81 -12.20
C LEU A 185 -13.11 -20.45 -13.48
N ILE A 186 -11.79 -20.69 -13.50
CA ILE A 186 -10.95 -20.46 -14.68
C ILE A 186 -11.43 -21.29 -15.87
N ASP A 187 -11.72 -22.58 -15.65
CA ASP A 187 -12.16 -23.47 -16.71
C ASP A 187 -13.53 -23.05 -17.27
N ALA A 188 -14.44 -22.59 -16.40
CA ALA A 188 -15.71 -22.03 -16.82
C ALA A 188 -15.55 -20.76 -17.67
N LEU A 189 -14.66 -19.84 -17.28
CA LEU A 189 -14.39 -18.61 -18.04
C LEU A 189 -13.76 -18.89 -19.41
N LYS A 190 -12.85 -19.86 -19.47
CA LYS A 190 -12.26 -20.32 -20.74
C LYS A 190 -13.31 -20.94 -21.65
N ALA A 191 -14.23 -21.73 -21.09
CA ALA A 191 -15.32 -22.33 -21.86
C ALA A 191 -16.29 -21.27 -22.39
N ASP A 192 -16.66 -20.28 -21.58
CA ASP A 192 -17.48 -19.14 -21.99
C ASP A 192 -16.78 -18.34 -23.11
N GLY A 193 -15.52 -17.94 -22.93
CA GLY A 193 -14.75 -17.17 -23.91
C GLY A 193 -14.48 -17.89 -25.24
N ALA A 194 -14.49 -19.23 -25.23
CA ALA A 194 -14.35 -20.06 -26.43
C ALA A 194 -15.67 -20.26 -27.20
N SER A 195 -16.81 -19.86 -26.63
CA SER A 195 -18.10 -19.93 -27.30
C SER A 195 -18.26 -18.88 -28.40
N ASP A 196 -19.20 -19.11 -29.32
CA ASP A 196 -19.53 -18.17 -30.39
C ASP A 196 -20.14 -16.87 -29.84
N GLU A 197 -20.92 -16.98 -28.75
CA GLU A 197 -21.60 -15.87 -28.06
C GLU A 197 -21.24 -15.93 -26.56
N PRO A 198 -20.03 -15.45 -26.17
CA PRO A 198 -19.63 -15.46 -24.77
C PRO A 198 -20.48 -14.47 -23.96
N ASN A 199 -20.80 -14.83 -22.71
CA ASN A 199 -21.53 -13.93 -21.82
C ASN A 199 -20.61 -12.83 -21.30
N ILE A 200 -19.34 -13.15 -21.02
CA ILE A 200 -18.33 -12.19 -20.61
C ILE A 200 -17.54 -11.72 -21.83
N ASP A 201 -17.22 -10.42 -21.89
CA ASP A 201 -16.35 -9.89 -22.94
C ASP A 201 -15.05 -10.71 -23.06
N LYS A 202 -14.61 -11.00 -24.29
CA LYS A 202 -13.47 -11.89 -24.52
C LYS A 202 -12.17 -11.31 -23.95
N ALA A 203 -11.95 -10.01 -24.04
CA ALA A 203 -10.76 -9.37 -23.49
C ALA A 203 -10.79 -9.37 -21.96
N GLU A 204 -11.96 -9.10 -21.37
CA GLU A 204 -12.19 -9.22 -19.92
C GLU A 204 -11.90 -10.64 -19.41
N SER A 205 -12.48 -11.65 -20.06
CA SER A 205 -12.32 -13.07 -19.69
C SER A 205 -10.84 -13.49 -19.76
N VAL A 206 -10.13 -13.14 -20.84
CA VAL A 206 -8.69 -13.43 -20.97
C VAL A 206 -7.88 -12.74 -19.88
N ARG A 207 -8.18 -11.47 -19.57
CA ARG A 207 -7.50 -10.73 -18.50
C ARG A 207 -7.71 -11.39 -17.14
N LEU A 208 -8.95 -11.69 -16.77
CA LEU A 208 -9.30 -12.29 -15.48
C LEU A 208 -8.73 -13.70 -15.34
N VAL A 209 -8.76 -14.53 -16.38
CA VAL A 209 -8.10 -15.84 -16.40
C VAL A 209 -6.61 -15.70 -16.15
N GLY A 210 -5.96 -14.67 -16.70
CA GLY A 210 -4.55 -14.36 -16.45
C GLY A 210 -4.28 -14.03 -14.99
N VAL A 211 -5.12 -13.21 -14.35
CA VAL A 211 -4.98 -12.84 -12.93
C VAL A 211 -5.25 -14.02 -12.00
N LEU A 212 -6.23 -14.87 -12.32
CA LEU A 212 -6.61 -16.03 -11.51
C LEU A 212 -5.61 -17.19 -11.63
N ALA A 213 -4.69 -17.16 -12.60
CA ALA A 213 -3.73 -18.24 -12.83
C ALA A 213 -2.80 -18.52 -11.63
N ASP A 214 -2.23 -19.72 -11.61
CA ASP A 214 -1.25 -20.12 -10.58
C ASP A 214 0.04 -19.32 -10.67
N ILE A 215 0.55 -18.95 -9.51
CA ILE A 215 1.86 -18.31 -9.34
C ILE A 215 2.77 -19.30 -8.62
N GLU A 216 3.91 -19.64 -9.22
CA GLU A 216 4.84 -20.67 -8.71
C GLU A 216 5.33 -20.39 -7.28
N ALA A 217 5.62 -19.13 -6.97
CA ALA A 217 5.99 -18.66 -5.64
C ALA A 217 5.22 -17.36 -5.35
N PRO A 218 3.98 -17.42 -4.82
CA PRO A 218 3.20 -16.23 -4.52
C PRO A 218 3.79 -15.50 -3.30
N GLY A 219 3.68 -14.18 -3.29
CA GLY A 219 3.89 -13.41 -2.07
C GLY A 219 2.74 -13.65 -1.08
N SER A 220 2.85 -13.06 0.12
CA SER A 220 1.88 -13.24 1.19
C SER A 220 1.37 -11.93 1.79
N LEU A 221 1.88 -10.78 1.32
CA LEU A 221 1.46 -9.49 1.85
C LEU A 221 0.23 -8.98 1.12
N ARG A 222 -0.82 -8.61 1.85
CA ARG A 222 -1.93 -7.85 1.26
C ARG A 222 -1.46 -6.46 0.84
N LYS A 223 -2.19 -5.82 -0.06
CA LYS A 223 -2.01 -4.40 -0.36
C LYS A 223 -2.16 -3.55 0.91
N ALA A 224 -1.32 -2.52 1.05
CA ALA A 224 -1.20 -1.75 2.29
C ALA A 224 -2.42 -0.83 2.53
N GLY A 225 -2.89 -0.17 1.47
CA GLY A 225 -4.06 0.70 1.48
C GLY A 225 -5.37 -0.09 1.48
N PRO A 226 -6.49 0.57 1.85
CA PRO A 226 -7.82 -0.03 1.75
C PRO A 226 -8.19 -0.32 0.28
N SER A 227 -9.07 -1.30 0.07
CA SER A 227 -9.71 -1.47 -1.24
C SER A 227 -10.54 -0.23 -1.58
N LEU A 228 -10.46 0.17 -2.85
CA LEU A 228 -11.22 1.27 -3.44
C LEU A 228 -12.37 0.75 -4.32
N ARG A 229 -12.66 -0.56 -4.32
CA ARG A 229 -13.74 -1.15 -5.11
C ARG A 229 -15.12 -0.56 -4.79
N HIS A 230 -15.37 -0.18 -3.56
CA HIS A 230 -16.67 0.34 -3.09
C HIS A 230 -16.56 1.80 -2.62
N ILE A 231 -15.66 2.58 -3.23
CA ILE A 231 -15.30 3.90 -2.69
C ILE A 231 -16.45 4.91 -2.71
N ALA A 232 -17.32 4.85 -3.73
CA ALA A 232 -18.53 5.68 -3.80
C ALA A 232 -19.61 5.29 -2.76
N LYS A 233 -19.42 4.14 -2.08
CA LYS A 233 -20.26 3.67 -0.97
C LYS A 233 -19.65 3.98 0.41
N LYS A 234 -18.64 4.86 0.46
CA LYS A 234 -17.90 5.14 1.69
C LYS A 234 -17.58 6.61 1.91
N ASN A 235 -17.17 7.35 0.88
CA ASN A 235 -16.70 8.72 1.02
C ASN A 235 -17.45 9.66 0.08
N SER A 236 -17.55 10.93 0.47
CA SER A 236 -17.98 12.02 -0.41
C SER A 236 -16.85 12.47 -1.34
N ASP A 237 -17.21 13.10 -2.46
CA ASP A 237 -16.26 13.62 -3.44
C ASP A 237 -15.35 14.70 -2.83
N SER A 238 -15.90 15.58 -1.97
CA SER A 238 -15.13 16.61 -1.27
C SER A 238 -14.05 16.02 -0.36
N PHE A 239 -14.38 14.97 0.39
CA PHE A 239 -13.40 14.26 1.21
C PHE A 239 -12.34 13.58 0.35
N LEU A 240 -12.74 12.94 -0.75
CA LEU A 240 -11.79 12.28 -1.66
C LEU A 240 -10.81 13.28 -2.27
N TYR A 241 -11.27 14.47 -2.63
CA TYR A 241 -10.42 15.53 -3.16
C TYR A 241 -9.36 15.97 -2.15
N ASP A 242 -9.77 16.38 -0.95
CA ASP A 242 -8.82 16.80 0.10
C ASP A 242 -7.85 15.67 0.47
N TRP A 243 -8.36 14.44 0.58
CA TRP A 243 -7.55 13.27 0.93
C TRP A 243 -6.50 12.93 -0.13
N ILE A 244 -6.84 13.01 -1.43
CA ILE A 244 -5.90 12.75 -2.52
C ILE A 244 -4.90 13.90 -2.64
N ALA A 245 -5.35 15.15 -2.50
CA ALA A 245 -4.51 16.34 -2.58
C ALA A 245 -3.47 16.40 -1.45
N ASN A 246 -3.90 16.12 -0.21
CA ASN A 246 -3.04 16.11 0.97
C ASN A 246 -3.68 15.31 2.13
N PRO A 247 -3.42 13.99 2.23
CA PRO A 247 -4.04 13.15 3.25
C PRO A 247 -3.63 13.54 4.68
N GLN A 248 -2.50 14.25 4.84
CA GLN A 248 -2.03 14.76 6.12
C GLN A 248 -2.85 15.95 6.65
N ASN A 249 -3.70 16.57 5.83
CA ASN A 249 -4.68 17.56 6.30
C ASN A 249 -5.60 16.91 7.33
N PHE A 250 -6.38 15.91 6.91
CA PHE A 250 -7.31 15.21 7.80
C PHE A 250 -6.60 14.30 8.81
N ARG A 251 -5.48 13.68 8.41
CA ARG A 251 -4.74 12.73 9.27
C ARG A 251 -3.24 12.99 9.24
N PRO A 252 -2.69 13.77 10.19
CA PRO A 252 -1.25 14.01 10.29
C PRO A 252 -0.40 12.73 10.35
N SER A 253 -0.95 11.65 10.92
CA SER A 253 -0.32 10.32 10.99
C SER A 253 -0.53 9.44 9.75
N SER A 254 -1.16 9.96 8.68
CA SER A 254 -1.46 9.22 7.46
C SER A 254 -0.19 8.70 6.80
N ARG A 255 -0.26 7.43 6.39
CA ARG A 255 0.80 6.73 5.65
C ARG A 255 0.64 6.85 4.14
N MET A 256 -0.49 7.39 3.67
CA MET A 256 -0.65 7.68 2.24
C MET A 256 0.30 8.83 1.87
N PRO A 257 1.18 8.67 0.86
CA PRO A 257 2.06 9.74 0.45
C PRO A 257 1.27 10.94 -0.09
N LYS A 258 1.80 12.14 0.13
CA LYS A 258 1.35 13.35 -0.57
C LYS A 258 2.01 13.36 -1.95
N PHE A 259 1.21 13.21 -3.01
CA PHE A 259 1.69 13.17 -4.39
C PHE A 259 1.60 14.53 -5.12
N PHE A 260 0.74 15.42 -4.64
CA PHE A 260 0.40 16.69 -5.27
C PHE A 260 0.86 17.86 -4.43
N ASN A 261 0.87 19.07 -5.01
CA ASN A 261 1.26 20.31 -4.33
C ASN A 261 2.67 20.26 -3.73
N LEU A 262 3.62 19.64 -4.44
CA LEU A 262 5.02 19.51 -4.01
C LEU A 262 5.94 20.59 -4.62
N HIS A 263 5.38 21.63 -5.22
CA HIS A 263 6.13 22.63 -6.02
C HIS A 263 6.90 23.67 -5.21
N ALA A 264 6.65 23.77 -3.90
CA ALA A 264 7.15 24.86 -3.05
C ALA A 264 8.68 25.01 -3.01
N HIS A 265 9.43 23.97 -3.38
CA HIS A 265 10.89 23.97 -3.36
C HIS A 265 11.55 24.35 -4.70
N PHE A 266 10.78 24.54 -5.78
CA PHE A 266 11.32 24.81 -7.13
C PHE A 266 11.44 26.30 -7.49
N GLY A 267 11.03 27.22 -6.62
CA GLY A 267 10.93 28.65 -6.97
C GLY A 267 9.71 28.90 -7.89
N SER A 268 9.65 30.05 -8.57
CA SER A 268 8.55 30.35 -9.51
C SER A 268 9.00 30.22 -10.96
N ASN A 269 8.45 29.26 -11.71
CA ASN A 269 8.58 29.12 -13.16
C ASN A 269 7.19 28.95 -13.81
N PRO A 270 6.90 29.53 -14.99
CA PRO A 270 5.64 29.32 -15.72
C PRO A 270 5.22 27.86 -15.93
N SER A 271 6.15 26.89 -15.98
CA SER A 271 5.79 25.46 -16.00
C SER A 271 5.07 25.00 -14.74
N ASP A 272 5.32 25.67 -13.62
CA ASP A 272 4.80 25.28 -12.31
C ASP A 272 3.35 25.78 -12.15
N GLU A 273 3.00 26.90 -12.79
CA GLU A 273 1.62 27.41 -12.83
C GLU A 273 0.70 26.44 -13.58
N ALA A 274 1.11 25.96 -14.76
CA ALA A 274 0.36 24.94 -15.51
C ALA A 274 0.30 23.59 -14.77
N ALA A 275 1.40 23.21 -14.10
CA ALA A 275 1.44 21.97 -13.31
C ALA A 275 0.40 21.99 -12.16
N VAL A 276 0.24 23.11 -11.47
CA VAL A 276 -0.77 23.25 -10.40
C VAL A 276 -2.19 23.01 -10.93
N GLU A 277 -2.54 23.57 -12.08
CA GLU A 277 -3.88 23.35 -12.67
C GLU A 277 -4.06 21.92 -13.19
N PHE A 278 -3.03 21.33 -13.81
CA PHE A 278 -3.04 19.92 -14.21
C PHE A 278 -3.24 18.99 -13.02
N GLU A 279 -2.58 19.23 -11.89
CA GLU A 279 -2.75 18.42 -10.68
C GLU A 279 -4.20 18.44 -10.17
N LYS A 280 -4.86 19.61 -10.20
CA LYS A 280 -6.29 19.69 -9.82
C LYS A 280 -7.17 18.85 -10.76
N VAL A 281 -6.93 18.95 -12.07
CA VAL A 281 -7.66 18.14 -13.08
C VAL A 281 -7.38 16.65 -12.91
N GLU A 282 -6.12 16.26 -12.62
CA GLU A 282 -5.74 14.86 -12.34
C GLU A 282 -6.52 14.33 -11.13
N ILE A 283 -6.60 15.08 -10.02
CA ILE A 283 -7.33 14.67 -8.82
C ILE A 283 -8.82 14.48 -9.11
N VAL A 284 -9.46 15.43 -9.79
CA VAL A 284 -10.88 15.29 -10.16
C VAL A 284 -11.07 14.10 -11.10
N GLY A 285 -10.18 13.91 -12.07
CA GLY A 285 -10.20 12.73 -12.95
C GLY A 285 -10.10 11.42 -12.17
N MET A 286 -9.20 11.34 -11.18
CA MET A 286 -9.05 10.16 -10.33
C MET A 286 -10.35 9.85 -9.57
N ILE A 287 -11.02 10.87 -9.03
CA ILE A 287 -12.31 10.72 -8.34
C ILE A 287 -13.39 10.22 -9.30
N GLU A 288 -13.48 10.79 -10.50
CA GLU A 288 -14.46 10.38 -11.51
C GLU A 288 -14.22 8.95 -11.99
N TYR A 289 -12.97 8.54 -12.24
CA TYR A 289 -12.64 7.15 -12.54
C TYR A 289 -13.06 6.22 -11.39
N LEU A 290 -12.69 6.55 -10.16
CA LEU A 290 -13.02 5.76 -8.97
C LEU A 290 -14.53 5.62 -8.76
N LYS A 291 -15.31 6.65 -9.05
CA LYS A 291 -16.78 6.62 -9.00
C LYS A 291 -17.38 5.81 -10.13
N ALA A 292 -16.93 6.04 -11.37
CA ALA A 292 -17.43 5.35 -12.56
C ALA A 292 -17.27 3.83 -12.46
N TYR A 293 -16.17 3.39 -11.85
CA TYR A 293 -15.87 1.98 -11.64
C TYR A 293 -16.19 1.47 -10.22
N SER A 294 -16.80 2.28 -9.36
CA SER A 294 -17.17 1.84 -8.01
C SER A 294 -18.26 0.79 -8.08
N GLN A 295 -17.95 -0.38 -7.52
CA GLN A 295 -18.85 -1.53 -7.43
C GLN A 295 -19.88 -1.33 -6.32
N GLY A 296 -21.00 -2.06 -6.43
CA GLY A 296 -22.06 -2.06 -5.41
C GLY A 296 -21.59 -2.60 -4.06
N PHE A 297 -22.24 -2.15 -2.98
CA PHE A 297 -22.05 -2.71 -1.63
C PHE A 297 -23.40 -2.73 -0.92
N GLU A 298 -23.77 -3.89 -0.40
CA GLU A 298 -25.02 -4.08 0.35
C GLU A 298 -24.74 -3.91 1.85
N TYR A 299 -25.18 -2.77 2.39
CA TYR A 299 -25.04 -2.45 3.81
C TYR A 299 -25.86 -3.40 4.69
N LEU A 300 -25.32 -3.69 5.87
CA LEU A 300 -26.07 -4.27 6.98
C LEU A 300 -26.97 -3.20 7.62
N THR A 301 -28.12 -3.63 8.12
CA THR A 301 -29.07 -2.76 8.80
C THR A 301 -29.00 -2.98 10.32
N PRO A 302 -28.93 -1.92 11.13
CA PRO A 302 -29.06 -2.02 12.58
C PRO A 302 -30.38 -2.66 13.02
N THR A 303 -30.40 -3.12 14.26
CA THR A 303 -31.60 -3.71 14.87
C THR A 303 -32.76 -2.71 14.88
N SER A 304 -33.92 -3.12 14.36
CA SER A 304 -35.09 -2.25 14.27
C SER A 304 -35.58 -1.82 15.65
N GLY A 305 -35.83 -0.52 15.82
CA GLY A 305 -36.36 0.05 17.06
C GLY A 305 -35.32 0.31 18.16
N VAL A 306 -34.02 0.15 17.85
CA VAL A 306 -32.91 0.47 18.75
C VAL A 306 -32.23 1.75 18.27
N GLU A 307 -31.94 2.67 19.20
CA GLU A 307 -31.20 3.90 18.93
C GLU A 307 -29.81 3.84 19.58
N GLY A 308 -28.81 4.34 18.85
CA GLY A 308 -27.44 4.42 19.35
C GLY A 308 -27.26 5.54 20.37
N ASP A 309 -26.35 5.32 21.33
CA ASP A 309 -26.03 6.25 22.41
C ASP A 309 -24.53 6.51 22.47
N VAL A 310 -24.15 7.79 22.53
CA VAL A 310 -22.75 8.25 22.54
C VAL A 310 -21.99 7.75 23.78
N ALA A 311 -22.61 7.78 24.96
CA ALA A 311 -21.93 7.40 26.20
C ALA A 311 -21.73 5.88 26.27
N ARG A 312 -22.73 5.08 25.87
CA ARG A 312 -22.57 3.63 25.71
C ARG A 312 -21.56 3.29 24.62
N GLY A 313 -21.55 4.05 23.53
CA GLY A 313 -20.62 3.86 22.42
C GLY A 313 -19.16 4.03 22.82
N LYS A 314 -18.85 5.06 23.62
CA LYS A 314 -17.51 5.25 24.18
C LYS A 314 -17.09 4.09 25.08
N ILE A 315 -17.97 3.60 25.95
CA ILE A 315 -17.70 2.45 26.82
C ILE A 315 -17.46 1.19 25.97
N ALA A 316 -18.34 0.91 25.00
CA ALA A 316 -18.21 -0.22 24.11
C ALA A 316 -16.91 -0.14 23.28
N PHE A 317 -16.52 1.04 22.79
CA PHE A 317 -15.26 1.23 22.07
C PHE A 317 -14.04 0.87 22.93
N GLN A 318 -14.07 1.22 24.21
CA GLN A 318 -13.01 0.89 25.17
C GLN A 318 -12.99 -0.60 25.52
N GLU A 319 -14.14 -1.20 25.79
CA GLU A 319 -14.25 -2.58 26.30
C GLU A 319 -14.19 -3.66 25.21
N ARG A 320 -14.58 -3.34 23.97
CA ARG A 320 -14.60 -4.29 22.84
C ARG A 320 -13.25 -4.40 22.11
N GLY A 321 -12.18 -3.82 22.69
CA GLY A 321 -10.81 -4.00 22.22
C GLY A 321 -10.39 -3.10 21.05
N CYS A 322 -11.17 -2.06 20.71
CA CYS A 322 -10.84 -1.15 19.61
C CYS A 322 -9.47 -0.46 19.85
N LEU A 323 -9.19 -0.08 21.11
CA LEU A 323 -7.94 0.52 21.55
C LEU A 323 -6.73 -0.41 21.49
N ALA A 324 -6.89 -1.71 21.22
CA ALA A 324 -5.74 -2.58 20.98
C ALA A 324 -5.06 -2.25 19.64
N CYS A 325 -5.83 -1.76 18.66
CA CYS A 325 -5.34 -1.49 17.31
C CYS A 325 -5.48 -0.04 16.88
N HIS A 326 -6.47 0.71 17.40
CA HIS A 326 -6.78 2.07 16.99
C HIS A 326 -6.34 3.12 18.02
N SER A 327 -6.06 4.32 17.54
CA SER A 327 -5.82 5.51 18.38
C SER A 327 -7.06 6.41 18.39
N HIS A 328 -7.18 7.24 19.42
CA HIS A 328 -8.26 8.20 19.58
C HIS A 328 -7.81 9.43 20.39
N ASN A 329 -8.30 10.62 20.05
CA ASN A 329 -7.91 11.90 20.68
C ASN A 329 -8.72 12.25 21.94
N ASP A 330 -9.83 11.56 22.21
CA ASP A 330 -10.57 11.65 23.48
C ASP A 330 -9.60 11.48 24.65
N SER A 331 -9.63 12.44 25.59
CA SER A 331 -8.68 12.51 26.71
C SER A 331 -8.67 11.25 27.58
N ASP A 332 -9.80 10.56 27.71
CA ASP A 332 -9.91 9.33 28.51
C ASP A 332 -9.35 8.11 27.76
N LEU A 333 -9.32 8.16 26.42
CA LEU A 333 -8.89 7.06 25.56
C LEU A 333 -7.42 7.20 25.12
N ALA A 334 -6.92 8.44 25.00
CA ALA A 334 -5.55 8.76 24.56
C ALA A 334 -4.46 8.21 25.50
N GLU A 335 -4.80 7.86 26.74
CA GLU A 335 -3.90 7.22 27.70
C GLU A 335 -3.30 5.90 27.16
N ILE A 336 -3.97 5.23 26.22
CA ILE A 336 -3.46 4.00 25.60
C ILE A 336 -2.09 4.19 24.93
N GLU A 337 -1.81 5.39 24.41
CA GLU A 337 -0.55 5.69 23.72
C GLU A 337 0.65 5.64 24.67
N LYS A 338 0.46 5.79 25.99
CA LYS A 338 1.54 5.63 26.99
C LYS A 338 2.03 4.19 27.12
N PHE A 339 1.23 3.23 26.65
CA PHE A 339 1.52 1.80 26.71
C PHE A 339 2.02 1.25 25.37
N ARG A 340 2.13 2.10 24.33
CA ARG A 340 2.66 1.74 23.01
C ARG A 340 4.07 2.31 22.87
N ASP A 341 5.01 1.53 22.34
CA ASP A 341 6.31 2.09 21.98
C ASP A 341 6.12 3.09 20.83
N PRO A 342 6.73 4.29 20.85
CA PRO A 342 6.62 5.24 19.74
C PRO A 342 7.07 4.66 18.38
N GLU A 343 7.94 3.66 18.39
CA GLU A 343 8.40 2.95 17.18
C GLU A 343 7.46 1.81 16.77
N ASP A 344 6.50 1.42 17.62
CA ASP A 344 5.57 0.33 17.33
C ASP A 344 4.69 0.62 16.12
N PHE A 345 4.32 -0.47 15.46
CA PHE A 345 3.41 -0.43 14.34
C PHE A 345 1.96 -0.51 14.81
N VAL A 346 1.31 0.64 14.95
CA VAL A 346 -0.15 0.70 15.19
C VAL A 346 -0.88 0.20 13.95
N GLN A 347 -1.63 -0.89 14.09
CA GLN A 347 -2.28 -1.58 12.96
C GLN A 347 -3.47 -0.78 12.40
N GLY A 348 -4.32 -0.26 13.30
CA GLY A 348 -5.49 0.51 12.95
C GLY A 348 -5.16 1.98 12.72
N PRO A 349 -5.90 2.68 11.84
CA PRO A 349 -5.80 4.13 11.75
C PRO A 349 -6.32 4.80 13.02
N ASP A 350 -5.91 6.05 13.21
CA ASP A 350 -6.53 6.98 14.16
C ASP A 350 -8.00 7.24 13.78
N LEU A 351 -8.91 7.02 14.74
CA LEU A 351 -10.36 7.13 14.57
C LEU A 351 -10.96 8.43 15.12
N SER A 352 -10.12 9.37 15.54
CA SER A 352 -10.57 10.71 15.99
C SER A 352 -11.37 11.45 14.91
N ASP A 353 -12.37 12.25 15.26
CA ASP A 353 -13.02 13.17 14.29
C ASP A 353 -13.65 12.50 13.05
N LEU A 354 -14.08 11.23 13.16
CA LEU A 354 -14.67 10.51 12.02
C LEU A 354 -15.98 11.14 11.51
N GLY A 355 -16.74 11.81 12.37
CA GLY A 355 -17.94 12.54 11.95
C GLY A 355 -17.63 13.61 10.88
N GLY A 356 -16.49 14.30 11.01
CA GLY A 356 -16.00 15.27 10.03
C GLY A 356 -15.62 14.64 8.68
N LYS A 357 -14.90 13.52 8.69
CA LYS A 357 -14.58 12.77 7.45
C LYS A 357 -15.83 12.34 6.69
N PHE A 358 -16.85 11.89 7.40
CA PHE A 358 -18.09 11.43 6.80
C PHE A 358 -19.12 12.55 6.64
N ALA A 359 -18.75 13.80 6.87
CA ALA A 359 -19.62 14.94 6.58
C ALA A 359 -20.01 14.95 5.10
N GLY A 360 -21.31 15.14 4.83
CA GLY A 360 -21.87 15.08 3.48
C GLY A 360 -22.07 13.67 2.89
N PHE A 361 -21.62 12.60 3.55
CA PHE A 361 -21.88 11.23 3.09
C PHE A 361 -23.17 10.66 3.73
N ALA A 362 -24.22 10.50 2.92
CA ALA A 362 -25.56 10.15 3.40
C ALA A 362 -25.65 8.76 4.08
N ASP A 363 -24.89 7.78 3.59
CA ASP A 363 -24.93 6.40 4.11
C ASP A 363 -23.84 6.11 5.16
N LYS A 364 -23.25 7.14 5.78
CA LYS A 364 -22.13 6.99 6.73
C LYS A 364 -22.40 6.04 7.89
N GLU A 365 -23.59 6.10 8.47
CA GLU A 365 -24.01 5.23 9.57
C GLU A 365 -24.10 3.78 9.11
N LYS A 366 -24.73 3.54 7.95
CA LYS A 366 -24.88 2.19 7.37
C LYS A 366 -23.52 1.59 7.02
N TRP A 367 -22.64 2.39 6.42
CA TRP A 367 -21.29 1.94 6.06
C TRP A 367 -20.49 1.57 7.32
N LEU A 368 -20.43 2.47 8.31
CA LEU A 368 -19.63 2.24 9.51
C LEU A 368 -20.19 1.08 10.35
N TYR A 369 -21.52 0.97 10.45
CA TYR A 369 -22.18 -0.18 11.08
C TYR A 369 -21.78 -1.49 10.40
N SER A 370 -21.89 -1.55 9.07
CA SER A 370 -21.51 -2.73 8.28
C SER A 370 -20.03 -3.08 8.48
N TRP A 371 -19.15 -2.08 8.49
CA TRP A 371 -17.71 -2.28 8.66
C TRP A 371 -17.34 -2.77 10.05
N ILE A 372 -18.01 -2.31 11.11
CA ILE A 372 -17.73 -2.78 12.48
C ILE A 372 -18.37 -4.15 12.73
N LYS A 373 -19.56 -4.41 12.17
CA LYS A 373 -20.30 -5.66 12.35
C LYS A 373 -19.73 -6.83 11.57
N GLU A 374 -19.32 -6.61 10.31
CA GLU A 374 -18.82 -7.64 9.40
C GLU A 374 -17.79 -7.05 8.39
N PRO A 375 -16.59 -6.62 8.84
CA PRO A 375 -15.56 -6.03 7.97
C PRO A 375 -15.15 -6.93 6.80
N THR A 376 -15.22 -8.26 6.96
CA THR A 376 -14.84 -9.22 5.91
C THR A 376 -15.78 -9.16 4.70
N LYS A 377 -17.05 -8.74 4.88
CA LYS A 377 -18.01 -8.50 3.79
C LYS A 377 -17.55 -7.38 2.85
N TYR A 378 -16.88 -6.36 3.38
CA TYR A 378 -16.34 -5.26 2.57
C TYR A 378 -14.97 -5.61 1.98
N HIS A 379 -14.15 -6.39 2.70
CA HIS A 379 -12.82 -6.79 2.24
C HIS A 379 -12.37 -8.10 2.90
N ALA A 380 -12.40 -9.21 2.17
CA ALA A 380 -12.08 -10.55 2.68
C ALA A 380 -10.70 -10.65 3.38
N ARG A 381 -9.71 -9.89 2.90
CA ARG A 381 -8.33 -9.89 3.43
C ARG A 381 -8.03 -8.76 4.43
N THR A 382 -9.07 -8.21 5.07
CA THR A 382 -8.93 -7.08 6.00
C THR A 382 -8.22 -7.50 7.28
N VAL A 383 -7.51 -6.55 7.92
CA VAL A 383 -6.89 -6.77 9.24
C VAL A 383 -7.86 -6.42 10.37
N MET A 384 -8.95 -5.71 10.08
CA MET A 384 -10.02 -5.49 11.04
C MET A 384 -10.69 -6.84 11.36
N PRO A 385 -10.58 -7.36 12.59
CA PRO A 385 -11.13 -8.66 12.91
C PRO A 385 -12.65 -8.62 12.99
N GLU A 386 -13.28 -9.78 12.80
CA GLU A 386 -14.67 -9.97 13.22
C GLU A 386 -14.75 -9.96 14.75
N LEU A 387 -15.39 -8.93 15.30
CA LEU A 387 -15.47 -8.72 16.75
C LEU A 387 -16.63 -9.48 17.42
N TYR A 388 -17.54 -10.07 16.62
CA TYR A 388 -18.73 -10.80 17.11
C TYR A 388 -19.54 -10.02 18.15
N ILE A 389 -19.68 -8.70 17.93
CA ILE A 389 -20.44 -7.81 18.81
C ILE A 389 -21.92 -7.95 18.45
N ASP A 390 -22.68 -8.64 19.30
CA ASP A 390 -24.11 -8.87 19.12
C ASP A 390 -24.97 -7.92 19.95
N VAL A 391 -26.26 -7.92 19.63
CA VAL A 391 -27.30 -7.18 20.36
C VAL A 391 -27.41 -7.73 21.76
N GLU A 392 -27.54 -6.85 22.74
CA GLU A 392 -27.56 -7.18 24.16
C GLU A 392 -28.86 -6.67 24.81
N VAL A 393 -29.25 -7.31 25.91
CA VAL A 393 -30.39 -6.87 26.73
C VAL A 393 -29.85 -6.40 28.07
N LEU A 394 -29.90 -5.10 28.31
CA LEU A 394 -29.51 -4.50 29.58
C LEU A 394 -30.71 -4.47 30.52
N LYS A 395 -30.47 -4.76 31.80
CA LYS A 395 -31.47 -4.63 32.87
C LYS A 395 -31.13 -3.44 33.74
N ASP A 396 -32.08 -2.53 33.92
CA ASP A 396 -31.94 -1.45 34.89
C ASP A 396 -32.13 -1.95 36.34
N ALA A 397 -31.91 -1.05 37.31
CA ALA A 397 -32.05 -1.36 38.73
C ALA A 397 -33.48 -1.75 39.14
N ASP A 398 -34.48 -1.36 38.35
CA ASP A 398 -35.89 -1.68 38.56
C ASP A 398 -36.30 -2.99 37.83
N GLY A 399 -35.38 -3.59 37.08
CA GLY A 399 -35.56 -4.84 36.35
C GLY A 399 -36.15 -4.70 34.95
N ASN A 400 -36.27 -3.47 34.42
CA ASN A 400 -36.72 -3.26 33.05
C ASN A 400 -35.63 -3.65 32.06
N GLU A 401 -36.02 -4.34 31.00
CA GLU A 401 -35.14 -4.80 29.94
C GLU A 401 -35.12 -3.80 28.78
N THR A 402 -33.94 -3.34 28.39
CA THR A 402 -33.70 -2.49 27.23
C THR A 402 -32.77 -3.22 26.27
N VAL A 403 -33.21 -3.37 25.02
CA VAL A 403 -32.38 -3.92 23.95
C VAL A 403 -31.41 -2.82 23.49
N VAL A 404 -30.13 -3.14 23.44
CA VAL A 404 -29.07 -2.25 22.95
C VAL A 404 -28.27 -2.94 21.86
N ASP A 405 -27.78 -2.15 20.91
CA ASP A 405 -26.92 -2.61 19.83
C ASP A 405 -25.55 -1.93 20.03
N PRO A 406 -24.57 -2.61 20.64
CA PRO A 406 -23.28 -1.97 20.95
C PRO A 406 -22.53 -1.53 19.69
N VAL A 407 -22.77 -2.15 18.52
CA VAL A 407 -22.18 -1.67 17.26
C VAL A 407 -22.79 -0.33 16.88
N LEU A 408 -24.12 -0.20 16.97
CA LEU A 408 -24.79 1.07 16.70
C LEU A 408 -24.35 2.16 17.69
N ASP A 409 -24.19 1.82 18.97
CA ASP A 409 -23.66 2.74 19.98
C ASP A 409 -22.26 3.25 19.60
N ILE A 410 -21.34 2.36 19.21
CA ILE A 410 -19.98 2.75 18.75
C ILE A 410 -20.05 3.65 17.51
N VAL A 411 -20.90 3.31 16.53
CA VAL A 411 -21.12 4.14 15.33
C VAL A 411 -21.58 5.54 15.71
N THR A 412 -22.55 5.64 16.61
CA THR A 412 -23.08 6.92 17.09
C THR A 412 -22.01 7.73 17.82
N TYR A 413 -21.18 7.10 18.66
CA TYR A 413 -20.05 7.77 19.32
C TYR A 413 -19.05 8.33 18.28
N LEU A 414 -18.52 7.48 17.41
CA LEU A 414 -17.49 7.88 16.43
C LEU A 414 -17.98 8.94 15.43
N LEU A 415 -19.27 8.94 15.08
CA LEU A 415 -19.86 9.94 14.19
C LEU A 415 -20.30 11.22 14.88
N SER A 416 -20.35 11.25 16.22
CA SER A 416 -20.70 12.45 16.99
C SER A 416 -19.55 13.45 17.11
N GLU A 417 -18.32 13.02 16.80
CA GLU A 417 -17.11 13.82 16.95
C GLU A 417 -16.63 14.43 15.62
N GLY A 418 -15.77 15.45 15.69
CA GLY A 418 -15.19 16.08 14.50
C GLY A 418 -16.13 17.02 13.75
N SER A 419 -17.16 17.56 14.40
CA SER A 419 -18.09 18.55 13.82
C SER A 419 -17.41 19.82 13.33
N ASP A 420 -16.23 20.12 13.87
CA ASP A 420 -15.47 21.34 13.58
C ASP A 420 -14.53 21.16 12.38
N TRP A 421 -14.41 19.94 11.84
CA TRP A 421 -13.68 19.70 10.60
C TRP A 421 -14.53 20.16 9.41
N GLU A 422 -14.30 21.38 8.97
CA GLU A 422 -14.87 21.92 7.74
C GLU A 422 -13.90 21.68 6.57
N PHE A 423 -14.44 21.23 5.44
CA PHE A 423 -13.66 21.17 4.20
C PHE A 423 -13.32 22.58 3.77
N ASP A 424 -12.12 22.78 3.24
CA ASP A 424 -11.77 24.05 2.62
C ASP A 424 -12.77 24.35 1.49
N ASP A 425 -13.43 25.51 1.54
CA ASP A 425 -14.33 25.98 0.49
C ASP A 425 -13.62 26.16 -0.87
N SER A 426 -12.27 26.10 -0.89
CA SER A 426 -11.46 26.06 -2.10
C SER A 426 -11.42 24.69 -2.81
N VAL A 427 -12.05 23.64 -2.25
CA VAL A 427 -12.10 22.30 -2.84
C VAL A 427 -12.74 22.34 -4.22
N LEU A 428 -12.02 21.81 -5.22
CA LEU A 428 -12.52 21.72 -6.58
C LEU A 428 -13.55 20.59 -6.68
N THR A 429 -14.75 20.90 -7.16
CA THR A 429 -15.80 19.93 -7.49
C THR A 429 -15.84 19.72 -8.99
N VAL A 430 -16.50 18.64 -9.44
CA VAL A 430 -16.75 18.42 -10.87
C VAL A 430 -17.55 19.57 -11.46
N GLU A 431 -18.55 20.06 -10.71
CA GLU A 431 -19.39 21.18 -11.13
C GLU A 431 -18.61 22.49 -11.24
N SER A 432 -17.69 22.77 -10.32
CA SER A 432 -16.87 23.98 -10.39
C SER A 432 -15.81 23.89 -11.50
N LEU A 433 -15.22 22.71 -11.72
CA LEU A 433 -14.34 22.46 -12.87
C LEU A 433 -15.08 22.71 -14.20
N LYS A 434 -16.31 22.21 -14.34
CA LYS A 434 -17.14 22.43 -15.55
C LYS A 434 -17.51 23.90 -15.81
N GLN A 435 -17.41 24.77 -14.81
CA GLN A 435 -17.77 26.18 -14.90
C GLN A 435 -16.55 27.10 -15.06
N ASP A 436 -15.34 26.58 -14.87
CA ASP A 436 -14.08 27.30 -14.97
C ASP A 436 -13.45 27.09 -16.36
N GLU A 437 -13.44 28.13 -17.19
CA GLU A 437 -12.87 28.07 -18.54
C GLU A 437 -11.38 27.71 -18.54
N GLY A 438 -10.61 28.14 -17.53
CA GLY A 438 -9.18 27.87 -17.43
C GLY A 438 -8.86 26.43 -17.05
N LEU A 439 -9.66 25.83 -16.16
CA LEU A 439 -9.54 24.40 -15.84
C LEU A 439 -9.99 23.50 -16.99
N LEU A 440 -10.99 23.92 -17.76
CA LEU A 440 -11.38 23.20 -18.98
C LEU A 440 -10.27 23.24 -20.03
N GLU A 441 -9.62 24.39 -20.24
CA GLU A 441 -8.44 24.49 -21.09
C GLU A 441 -7.32 23.54 -20.60
N SER A 442 -7.07 23.54 -19.28
CA SER A 442 -6.09 22.64 -18.65
C SER A 442 -6.43 21.15 -18.85
N LEU A 443 -7.71 20.77 -18.83
CA LEU A 443 -8.15 19.41 -19.14
C LEU A 443 -7.86 19.03 -20.59
N GLU A 444 -8.16 19.91 -21.54
CA GLU A 444 -7.88 19.65 -22.97
C GLU A 444 -6.37 19.54 -23.23
N ASP A 445 -5.57 20.41 -22.63
CA ASP A 445 -4.11 20.38 -22.73
C ASP A 445 -3.53 19.09 -22.14
N LEU A 446 -3.99 18.71 -20.94
CA LEU A 446 -3.54 17.47 -20.29
C LEU A 446 -3.98 16.22 -21.09
N LEU A 447 -5.17 16.23 -21.68
CA LEU A 447 -5.65 15.18 -22.58
C LEU A 447 -4.73 15.06 -23.80
N MET A 448 -4.38 16.19 -24.41
CA MET A 448 -3.47 16.25 -25.54
C MET A 448 -2.08 15.71 -25.20
N VAL A 449 -1.48 16.14 -24.08
CA VAL A 449 -0.18 15.64 -23.60
C VAL A 449 -0.22 14.11 -23.49
N ASN A 450 -1.22 13.58 -22.79
CA ASN A 450 -1.36 12.13 -22.59
C ASN A 450 -1.57 11.34 -23.88
N LEU A 451 -2.33 11.87 -24.85
CA LEU A 451 -2.58 11.21 -26.13
C LEU A 451 -1.35 11.25 -27.05
N THR A 452 -0.55 12.31 -26.98
CA THR A 452 0.68 12.43 -27.80
C THR A 452 1.78 11.44 -27.42
N ASP A 453 1.73 10.86 -26.21
CA ASP A 453 2.60 9.74 -25.80
C ASP A 453 2.28 8.42 -26.53
N SER A 454 1.08 8.32 -27.11
CA SER A 454 0.54 7.10 -27.71
C SER A 454 0.23 7.23 -29.19
N PHE A 455 -0.06 8.43 -29.67
CA PHE A 455 -0.45 8.69 -31.05
C PHE A 455 0.28 9.91 -31.63
N TYR A 456 0.44 9.93 -32.95
CA TYR A 456 0.91 11.13 -33.65
C TYR A 456 -0.04 12.31 -33.42
N GLU A 457 0.50 13.52 -33.35
CA GLU A 457 -0.23 14.74 -32.97
C GLU A 457 -1.56 14.93 -33.73
N ALA A 458 -1.58 14.70 -35.04
CA ALA A 458 -2.81 14.85 -35.84
C ALA A 458 -3.91 13.84 -35.44
N VAL A 459 -3.54 12.62 -35.07
CA VAL A 459 -4.45 11.59 -34.60
C VAL A 459 -4.88 11.88 -33.16
N ALA A 460 -3.95 12.28 -32.31
CA ALA A 460 -4.24 12.70 -30.93
C ALA A 460 -5.28 13.83 -30.89
N LYS A 461 -5.13 14.87 -31.71
CA LYS A 461 -6.12 15.98 -31.82
C LYS A 461 -7.51 15.48 -32.20
N LYS A 462 -7.58 14.53 -33.14
CA LYS A 462 -8.86 13.94 -33.54
C LYS A 462 -9.48 13.14 -32.41
N TYR A 463 -8.70 12.27 -31.75
CA TYR A 463 -9.18 11.42 -30.67
C TYR A 463 -9.53 12.21 -29.40
N ALA A 464 -8.88 13.35 -29.15
CA ALA A 464 -9.23 14.24 -28.05
C ALA A 464 -10.63 14.87 -28.20
N VAL A 465 -11.15 14.93 -29.43
CA VAL A 465 -12.49 15.49 -29.72
C VAL A 465 -13.52 14.38 -29.91
N GLU A 466 -13.20 13.37 -30.73
CA GLU A 466 -14.17 12.36 -31.19
C GLU A 466 -14.11 11.04 -30.41
N GLY A 467 -13.02 10.79 -29.68
CA GLY A 467 -12.71 9.48 -29.12
C GLY A 467 -12.01 8.55 -30.11
N ILE A 468 -11.70 7.33 -29.65
CA ILE A 468 -11.02 6.31 -30.44
C ILE A 468 -12.08 5.40 -31.11
N PRO A 469 -12.05 5.24 -32.45
CA PRO A 469 -13.01 4.36 -33.13
C PRO A 469 -12.92 2.90 -32.69
N GLU A 470 -14.05 2.20 -32.61
CA GLU A 470 -14.12 0.77 -32.25
C GLU A 470 -13.22 -0.14 -33.10
N GLY A 471 -12.99 0.21 -34.37
CA GLY A 471 -12.11 -0.53 -35.28
C GLY A 471 -10.61 -0.21 -35.15
N ALA A 472 -10.21 0.70 -34.24
CA ALA A 472 -8.81 1.12 -34.11
C ALA A 472 -7.93 -0.02 -33.56
N THR A 473 -6.76 -0.22 -34.16
CA THR A 473 -5.79 -1.24 -33.77
C THR A 473 -4.58 -0.63 -33.08
N GLY A 474 -3.92 -1.39 -32.20
CA GLY A 474 -2.70 -0.92 -31.52
C GLY A 474 -2.95 0.11 -30.43
N VAL A 475 -4.18 0.18 -29.92
CA VAL A 475 -4.56 1.02 -28.80
C VAL A 475 -4.00 0.37 -27.52
N LYS A 476 -3.37 1.18 -26.67
CA LYS A 476 -2.82 0.74 -25.39
C LYS A 476 -3.94 0.68 -24.35
N VAL A 477 -3.71 -0.08 -23.27
CA VAL A 477 -4.71 -0.39 -22.24
C VAL A 477 -5.42 0.84 -21.66
N ASN A 478 -4.71 1.96 -21.44
CA ASN A 478 -5.35 3.15 -20.85
C ASN A 478 -6.19 3.91 -21.88
N GLU A 479 -5.72 3.95 -23.12
CA GLU A 479 -6.40 4.60 -24.24
C GLU A 479 -7.68 3.86 -24.65
N GLU A 480 -7.86 2.59 -24.24
CA GLU A 480 -9.12 1.85 -24.40
C GLU A 480 -10.31 2.55 -23.73
N GLU A 481 -10.11 3.34 -22.67
CA GLU A 481 -11.17 4.17 -22.05
C GLU A 481 -11.79 5.17 -23.04
N LEU A 482 -11.07 5.51 -24.11
CA LEU A 482 -11.55 6.41 -25.14
C LEU A 482 -12.24 5.70 -26.31
N ARG A 483 -12.25 4.35 -26.33
CA ARG A 483 -12.85 3.56 -27.42
C ARG A 483 -14.37 3.66 -27.40
N ARG A 484 -14.97 4.05 -28.53
CA ARG A 484 -16.43 4.24 -28.69
C ARG A 484 -16.85 4.43 -30.14
N ASP A 485 -18.15 4.53 -30.37
CA ASP A 485 -18.71 5.17 -31.57
C ASP A 485 -18.37 6.66 -31.59
N THR A 486 -17.67 7.10 -32.63
CA THR A 486 -17.16 8.47 -32.77
C THR A 486 -18.15 9.40 -33.48
N SER A 487 -19.43 9.03 -33.55
CA SER A 487 -20.49 9.84 -34.14
C SER A 487 -20.82 11.09 -33.31
N THR A 488 -20.52 11.04 -32.01
CA THR A 488 -20.69 12.15 -31.06
C THR A 488 -19.34 12.53 -30.41
N PRO A 489 -19.09 13.82 -30.15
CA PRO A 489 -17.88 14.25 -29.43
C PRO A 489 -17.78 13.65 -28.03
N LEU A 490 -16.55 13.59 -27.50
CA LEU A 490 -16.27 13.22 -26.12
C LEU A 490 -16.93 14.20 -25.15
N ASP A 491 -17.72 13.67 -24.22
CA ASP A 491 -18.13 14.44 -23.04
C ASP A 491 -16.98 14.62 -22.05
N ILE A 492 -17.13 15.61 -21.17
CA ILE A 492 -16.13 15.96 -20.14
C ILE A 492 -15.93 14.79 -19.17
N ASP A 493 -17.00 14.08 -18.83
CA ASP A 493 -16.94 13.00 -17.84
C ASP A 493 -16.04 11.86 -18.34
N THR A 494 -16.14 11.49 -19.61
CA THR A 494 -15.25 10.46 -20.15
C THR A 494 -13.81 10.93 -20.31
N LYS A 495 -13.59 12.22 -20.61
CA LYS A 495 -12.23 12.79 -20.60
C LYS A 495 -11.63 12.69 -19.20
N LEU A 496 -12.39 13.06 -18.15
CA LEU A 496 -11.96 12.97 -16.76
C LEU A 496 -11.69 11.52 -16.32
N VAL A 497 -12.54 10.56 -16.70
CA VAL A 497 -12.30 9.13 -16.42
C VAL A 497 -10.98 8.65 -17.04
N TYR A 498 -10.71 9.02 -18.29
CA TYR A 498 -9.43 8.69 -18.94
C TYR A 498 -8.24 9.34 -18.23
N ILE A 499 -8.32 10.63 -17.90
CA ILE A 499 -7.28 11.34 -17.14
C ILE A 499 -7.07 10.67 -15.77
N GLY A 500 -8.15 10.30 -15.09
CA GLY A 500 -8.10 9.60 -13.82
C GLY A 500 -7.39 8.26 -13.90
N ARG A 501 -7.70 7.46 -14.93
CA ARG A 501 -6.99 6.20 -15.19
C ARG A 501 -5.50 6.43 -15.40
N LYS A 502 -5.14 7.43 -16.22
CA LYS A 502 -3.73 7.80 -16.49
C LYS A 502 -3.03 8.25 -15.21
N ALA A 503 -3.67 9.07 -14.39
CA ALA A 503 -3.13 9.55 -13.12
C ALA A 503 -2.94 8.42 -12.10
N LEU A 504 -3.95 7.57 -11.88
CA LEU A 504 -3.84 6.37 -11.02
C LEU A 504 -2.70 5.44 -11.48
N GLY A 505 -2.53 5.32 -12.79
CA GLY A 505 -1.43 4.61 -13.45
C GLY A 505 -0.05 5.21 -13.15
N LYS A 506 0.07 6.52 -13.38
CA LYS A 506 1.29 7.34 -13.21
C LYS A 506 1.80 7.33 -11.77
N TYR A 507 0.89 7.54 -10.80
CA TYR A 507 1.23 7.56 -9.37
C TYR A 507 1.28 6.16 -8.74
N GLY A 508 0.90 5.11 -9.48
CA GLY A 508 0.97 3.73 -9.02
C GLY A 508 0.02 3.40 -7.86
N CYS A 509 -1.13 4.09 -7.77
CA CYS A 509 -2.06 3.94 -6.66
C CYS A 509 -2.52 2.48 -6.46
N TYR A 510 -2.58 1.70 -7.55
CA TYR A 510 -2.92 0.28 -7.54
C TYR A 510 -1.89 -0.62 -6.84
N GLY A 511 -0.67 -0.15 -6.59
CA GLY A 511 0.33 -0.86 -5.78
C GLY A 511 -0.08 -0.95 -4.31
N CYS A 512 -0.69 0.12 -3.80
CA CYS A 512 -1.19 0.19 -2.42
C CYS A 512 -2.68 -0.13 -2.30
N HIS A 513 -3.47 0.08 -3.35
CA HIS A 513 -4.93 -0.07 -3.32
C HIS A 513 -5.41 -1.15 -4.29
N ASP A 514 -6.48 -1.84 -3.93
CA ASP A 514 -7.25 -2.63 -4.89
C ASP A 514 -8.23 -1.72 -5.63
N ILE A 515 -8.04 -1.58 -6.94
CA ILE A 515 -8.75 -0.63 -7.81
C ILE A 515 -9.33 -1.43 -8.98
N PRO A 516 -10.65 -1.35 -9.23
CA PRO A 516 -11.26 -1.96 -10.41
C PRO A 516 -10.56 -1.57 -11.71
N GLY A 517 -10.29 -2.55 -12.57
CA GLY A 517 -9.61 -2.36 -13.85
C GLY A 517 -8.07 -2.29 -13.77
N PHE A 518 -7.49 -2.51 -12.58
CA PHE A 518 -6.05 -2.60 -12.34
C PHE A 518 -5.64 -3.95 -11.71
N GLU A 519 -6.47 -5.00 -11.84
CA GLU A 519 -6.23 -6.30 -11.22
C GLU A 519 -4.93 -6.98 -11.71
N ASP A 520 -4.55 -6.73 -12.97
CA ASP A 520 -3.36 -7.26 -13.64
C ASP A 520 -2.20 -6.26 -13.70
N ALA A 521 -2.34 -5.09 -13.07
CA ALA A 521 -1.34 -4.03 -13.10
C ALA A 521 -0.06 -4.45 -12.35
N LYS A 522 1.10 -4.18 -12.96
CA LYS A 522 2.41 -4.52 -12.40
C LYS A 522 2.95 -3.37 -11.54
N PRO A 523 3.70 -3.64 -10.46
CA PRO A 523 4.29 -2.59 -9.62
C PRO A 523 5.13 -1.59 -10.43
N ILE A 524 5.06 -0.30 -10.06
CA ILE A 524 5.75 0.80 -10.77
C ILE A 524 7.22 1.00 -10.36
N GLY A 525 7.60 0.54 -9.17
CA GLY A 525 8.90 0.78 -8.57
C GLY A 525 9.95 -0.21 -9.07
N ALA A 526 11.22 0.24 -9.08
CA ALA A 526 12.34 -0.63 -9.38
C ALA A 526 12.38 -1.83 -8.41
N ALA A 527 12.76 -3.01 -8.90
CA ALA A 527 12.91 -4.17 -8.02
C ALA A 527 14.00 -3.91 -6.96
N LEU A 528 13.66 -4.12 -5.70
CA LEU A 528 14.56 -4.01 -4.55
C LEU A 528 15.09 -5.37 -4.08
N THR A 529 14.86 -6.41 -4.89
CA THR A 529 15.43 -7.75 -4.70
C THR A 529 16.95 -7.65 -4.65
N ASP A 530 17.56 -8.29 -3.64
CA ASP A 530 19.00 -8.26 -3.37
C ASP A 530 19.61 -6.85 -3.14
N TRP A 531 18.80 -5.79 -3.02
CA TRP A 531 19.30 -4.42 -2.88
C TRP A 531 20.22 -4.26 -1.66
N GLY A 532 19.85 -4.83 -0.52
CA GLY A 532 20.66 -4.82 0.71
C GLY A 532 21.94 -5.67 0.66
N ARG A 533 22.13 -6.47 -0.40
CA ARG A 533 23.35 -7.28 -0.63
C ARG A 533 24.28 -6.66 -1.66
N LYS A 534 23.86 -5.60 -2.34
CA LYS A 534 24.72 -4.89 -3.28
C LYS A 534 25.87 -4.26 -2.51
N ASP A 535 27.05 -4.30 -3.13
CA ASP A 535 28.18 -3.51 -2.65
C ASP A 535 27.75 -2.03 -2.54
N PRO A 536 27.97 -1.37 -1.41
CA PRO A 536 27.61 0.04 -1.26
C PRO A 536 28.15 0.97 -2.34
N SER A 537 29.30 0.66 -2.97
CA SER A 537 29.84 1.40 -4.13
C SER A 537 28.99 1.27 -5.41
N LYS A 538 28.07 0.32 -5.45
CA LYS A 538 27.12 0.08 -6.55
C LYS A 538 25.74 0.68 -6.28
N LEU A 539 25.54 1.35 -5.15
CA LEU A 539 24.36 2.18 -4.90
C LEU A 539 24.50 3.48 -5.70
N ALA A 540 23.38 4.03 -6.18
CA ALA A 540 23.36 5.16 -7.09
C ALA A 540 23.89 6.47 -6.45
N PHE A 541 24.35 7.40 -7.29
CA PHE A 541 25.13 8.60 -6.92
C PHE A 541 24.37 9.57 -5.99
N GLU A 542 23.04 9.59 -6.03
CA GLU A 542 22.18 10.40 -5.18
C GLU A 542 22.21 9.99 -3.69
N HIS A 543 22.57 8.73 -3.39
CA HIS A 543 22.73 8.23 -2.02
C HIS A 543 24.16 8.36 -1.49
N VAL A 544 25.12 8.80 -2.33
CA VAL A 544 26.54 8.85 -1.97
C VAL A 544 26.81 9.94 -0.92
N LEU A 545 26.10 11.07 -0.96
CA LEU A 545 26.37 12.19 -0.03
C LEU A 545 25.96 11.84 1.41
N GLU A 546 24.79 11.22 1.60
CA GLU A 546 24.34 10.69 2.90
C GLU A 546 25.28 9.59 3.43
N TYR A 547 25.92 8.85 2.53
CA TYR A 547 26.89 7.81 2.85
C TYR A 547 28.29 8.36 3.19
N VAL A 548 28.65 9.52 2.63
CA VAL A 548 29.96 10.18 2.81
C VAL A 548 30.04 10.97 4.11
N ASP A 549 28.95 11.60 4.57
CA ASP A 549 29.00 12.55 5.70
C ASP A 549 28.73 11.95 7.08
N GLY A 550 28.41 10.64 7.18
CA GLY A 550 28.41 9.91 8.46
C GLY A 550 27.50 10.47 9.56
N GLN A 551 26.53 11.34 9.26
CA GLN A 551 25.64 11.93 10.26
C GLN A 551 24.46 11.02 10.59
N HIS A 552 24.73 9.95 11.32
CA HIS A 552 23.78 9.44 12.30
C HIS A 552 24.22 9.93 13.70
N GLY A 553 24.03 11.22 13.94
CA GLY A 553 24.19 11.89 15.23
C GLY A 553 22.96 12.77 15.48
N GLY A 554 22.33 12.60 16.64
CA GLY A 554 20.97 13.10 16.91
C GLY A 554 20.75 14.60 16.81
N GLY A 555 19.48 14.97 16.57
CA GLY A 555 18.90 16.25 16.97
C GLY A 555 18.79 17.30 15.86
N HIS A 556 17.54 17.62 15.53
CA HIS A 556 17.05 18.86 14.92
C HIS A 556 17.62 19.33 13.59
N ALA A 557 16.74 19.32 12.58
CA ALA A 557 16.79 20.18 11.42
C ALA A 557 17.06 21.63 11.83
N VAL A 558 18.07 22.25 11.21
CA VAL A 558 18.11 23.69 11.01
C VAL A 558 18.40 23.93 9.53
N ALA A 559 17.53 24.77 8.96
CA ALA A 559 17.46 25.20 7.58
C ALA A 559 18.78 25.71 6.99
N GLN A 560 18.89 25.55 5.66
CA GLN A 560 19.15 26.68 4.75
C GLN A 560 18.24 26.56 3.53
#